data_AF-A0A2V8CKZ7-F1
#
_entry.id   AF-A0A2V8CKZ7-F1
#
_cell.length_a   1.000
_cell.length_b   1.000
_cell.length_c   1.000
_cell.angle_alpha   90.00
_cell.angle_beta   90.00
_cell.angle_gamma   90.00
#
_symmetry.space_group_name_H-M   'P 1'
#
loop_
_entity.id
_entity.type
_entity.pdbx_description
1 polymer ?
#
loop_
_entity_poly.entity_id
_entity_poly.type
_entity_poly.pdbx_seq_one_letter_code
_entity_poly.pdbx_strand_id
1 'polypeptide(L)'
;MAYTYHELKEKTVQDLREIAKTVEKHDAVQGYSQMNKEHLLPALCRALGIDTHEHHIVVGIDKPAIKARMRELKKKKDAALAAHDAARTKSLRRQIHRLNRQIRAHVARIA
;
A
#
# COMPACT_ATOMS: atom_id res chain seq x y z
N MET A 1 4.34 -24.77 6.39
CA MET A 1 5.46 -23.80 6.36
C MET A 1 4.87 -22.50 5.86
N ALA A 2 5.00 -21.41 6.62
CA ALA A 2 4.44 -20.12 6.24
C ALA A 2 5.34 -19.50 5.17
N TYR A 3 5.04 -19.75 3.89
CA TYR A 3 5.70 -19.04 2.80
C TYR A 3 5.39 -17.56 2.92
N THR A 4 6.37 -16.70 2.64
CA THR A 4 6.15 -15.25 2.55
C THR A 4 5.91 -14.82 1.10
N TYR A 5 5.24 -13.69 0.89
CA TYR A 5 5.01 -13.14 -0.46
C TYR A 5 6.33 -12.94 -1.23
N HIS A 6 7.38 -12.47 -0.55
CA HIS A 6 8.71 -12.27 -1.16
C HIS A 6 9.34 -13.57 -1.63
N GLU A 7 9.31 -14.63 -0.81
CA GLU A 7 9.83 -15.95 -1.20
C GLU A 7 9.09 -16.54 -2.40
N LEU A 8 7.77 -16.32 -2.50
CA LEU A 8 7.00 -16.74 -3.66
C LEU A 8 7.34 -15.90 -4.91
N LYS A 9 7.57 -14.59 -4.74
CA LYS A 9 7.89 -13.67 -5.84
C LYS A 9 9.26 -13.95 -6.48
N GLU A 10 10.24 -14.32 -5.66
CA GLU A 10 11.61 -14.65 -6.10
C GLU A 10 11.69 -16.01 -6.81
N LYS A 11 10.80 -16.94 -6.47
CA LYS A 11 10.73 -18.27 -7.10
C LYS A 11 10.33 -18.24 -8.57
N THR A 12 10.70 -19.29 -9.29
CA THR A 12 10.33 -19.45 -10.70
C THR A 12 8.87 -19.89 -10.83
N VAL A 13 8.30 -19.75 -12.03
CA VAL A 13 6.93 -20.23 -12.30
C VAL A 13 6.81 -21.74 -12.08
N GLN A 14 7.88 -22.49 -12.34
CA GLN A 14 7.91 -23.94 -12.10
C GLN A 14 7.82 -24.25 -10.60
N ASP A 15 8.63 -23.58 -9.77
CA ASP A 15 8.59 -23.74 -8.31
C ASP A 15 7.21 -23.36 -7.74
N LEU A 16 6.59 -22.29 -8.25
CA LEU A 16 5.24 -21.88 -7.85
C LEU A 16 4.20 -22.95 -8.20
N ARG A 17 4.36 -23.64 -9.34
CA ARG A 17 3.47 -24.75 -9.73
C ARG A 17 3.66 -25.98 -8.85
N GLU A 18 4.88 -26.25 -8.39
CA GLU A 18 5.15 -27.33 -7.43
C GLU A 18 4.53 -27.05 -6.06
N ILE A 19 4.64 -25.80 -5.59
CA ILE A 19 3.95 -25.37 -4.37
C ILE A 19 2.43 -25.44 -4.56
N ALA A 20 1.91 -25.02 -5.73
CA ALA A 20 0.49 -25.12 -6.05
C ALA A 20 -0.04 -26.56 -6.02
N LYS A 21 0.72 -27.54 -6.52
CA LYS A 21 0.40 -28.98 -6.42
C LYS A 21 0.18 -29.42 -4.98
N THR A 22 1.04 -28.97 -4.06
CA THR A 22 0.90 -29.29 -2.63
C THR A 22 -0.28 -28.60 -1.96
N VAL A 23 -0.76 -27.48 -2.55
CA VAL A 23 -1.83 -26.61 -2.03
C VAL A 23 -3.16 -26.82 -2.77
N GLU A 24 -3.25 -27.81 -3.67
CA GLU A 24 -4.39 -28.13 -4.58
C GLU A 24 -5.77 -28.24 -3.90
N LYS A 25 -5.84 -28.23 -2.56
CA LYS A 25 -7.09 -28.20 -1.79
C LYS A 25 -7.84 -26.86 -1.82
N HIS A 26 -7.32 -25.82 -2.46
CA HIS A 26 -7.98 -24.51 -2.58
C HIS A 26 -8.48 -24.21 -3.99
N ASP A 27 -9.78 -23.84 -4.11
CA ASP A 27 -10.45 -23.45 -5.37
C ASP A 27 -9.71 -22.38 -6.17
N ALA A 28 -8.95 -21.50 -5.50
CA ALA A 28 -8.22 -20.42 -6.13
C ALA A 28 -7.04 -20.87 -7.00
N VAL A 29 -6.51 -22.08 -6.79
CA VAL A 29 -5.33 -22.61 -7.50
C VAL A 29 -5.70 -23.66 -8.55
N GLN A 30 -6.99 -23.93 -8.77
CA GLN A 30 -7.45 -24.82 -9.84
C GLN A 30 -7.04 -24.24 -11.20
N GLY A 31 -6.19 -24.96 -11.94
CA GLY A 31 -5.63 -24.51 -13.22
C GLY A 31 -4.22 -23.92 -13.15
N TYR A 32 -3.47 -24.10 -12.04
CA TYR A 32 -2.09 -23.63 -11.89
C TYR A 32 -1.12 -24.06 -13.02
N SER A 33 -1.42 -25.15 -13.73
CA SER A 33 -0.61 -25.64 -14.85
C SER A 33 -0.65 -24.72 -16.08
N GLN A 34 -1.77 -24.00 -16.29
CA GLN A 34 -1.99 -23.08 -17.40
C GLN A 34 -1.82 -21.61 -16.99
N MET A 35 -1.76 -21.31 -15.69
CA MET A 35 -1.58 -19.95 -15.20
C MET A 35 -0.14 -19.43 -15.40
N ASN A 36 -0.06 -18.15 -15.78
CA ASN A 36 1.18 -17.36 -15.82
C ASN A 36 1.58 -16.87 -14.42
N LYS A 37 2.85 -16.46 -14.25
CA LYS A 37 3.40 -15.98 -12.97
C LYS A 37 2.53 -14.92 -12.29
N GLU A 38 2.05 -13.96 -13.09
CA GLU A 38 1.22 -12.83 -12.65
C GLU A 38 -0.11 -13.25 -12.02
N HIS A 39 -0.70 -14.37 -12.45
CA HIS A 39 -1.96 -14.88 -11.92
C HIS A 39 -1.77 -15.97 -10.86
N LEU A 40 -0.69 -16.76 -10.99
CA LEU A 40 -0.37 -17.83 -10.07
C LEU A 40 0.06 -17.31 -8.69
N LEU A 41 0.82 -16.21 -8.64
CA LEU A 41 1.27 -15.60 -7.38
C LEU A 41 0.10 -15.14 -6.49
N PRO A 42 -0.83 -14.30 -6.98
CA PRO A 42 -1.98 -13.88 -6.17
C PRO A 42 -2.90 -15.04 -5.78
N ALA A 43 -3.08 -16.02 -6.67
CA ALA A 43 -3.88 -17.22 -6.39
C ALA A 43 -3.29 -18.06 -5.27
N LEU A 44 -1.97 -18.31 -5.31
CA LEU A 44 -1.23 -19.01 -4.26
C LEU A 44 -1.25 -18.26 -2.94
N CYS A 45 -1.02 -16.94 -2.97
CA CYS A 45 -1.07 -16.13 -1.76
C CYS A 45 -2.46 -16.17 -1.13
N ARG A 46 -3.53 -16.09 -1.93
CA ARG A 46 -4.92 -16.24 -1.46
C ARG A 46 -5.20 -17.62 -0.87
N ALA A 47 -4.67 -18.69 -1.48
CA ALA A 47 -4.84 -20.07 -1.00
C ALA A 47 -4.04 -20.37 0.26
N LEU A 48 -2.88 -19.74 0.43
CA LEU A 48 -2.03 -19.88 1.61
C LEU A 48 -2.41 -18.92 2.74
N GLY A 49 -3.39 -18.04 2.52
CA GLY A 49 -3.76 -16.98 3.48
C GLY A 49 -2.66 -15.93 3.67
N ILE A 50 -1.74 -15.81 2.72
CA ILE A 50 -0.66 -14.82 2.70
C ILE A 50 -1.26 -13.56 2.09
N ASP A 51 -1.27 -12.48 2.87
CA ASP A 51 -1.76 -11.20 2.37
C ASP A 51 -0.85 -10.72 1.22
N THR A 52 -1.41 -10.62 0.01
CA THR A 52 -0.72 -10.18 -1.22
C THR A 52 -0.33 -8.71 -1.17
N HIS A 53 -0.87 -7.98 -0.21
CA HIS A 53 -0.51 -6.61 0.00
C HIS A 53 0.80 -6.62 0.78
N GLU A 54 1.86 -6.13 0.14
CA GLU A 54 2.93 -5.43 0.86
C GLU A 54 2.24 -4.38 1.74
N HIS A 55 1.81 -4.79 2.93
CA HIS A 55 1.47 -3.87 3.98
C HIS A 55 2.80 -3.27 4.37
N HIS A 56 3.17 -2.17 3.71
CA HIS A 56 3.97 -1.14 4.33
C HIS A 56 3.14 -0.65 5.53
N ILE A 57 3.12 -1.46 6.59
CA ILE A 57 2.65 -1.09 7.91
C ILE A 57 3.64 -0.01 8.30
N VAL A 58 3.24 1.24 8.06
CA VAL A 58 4.00 2.39 8.51
C VAL A 58 3.83 2.44 10.02
N VAL A 59 4.64 1.64 10.71
CA VAL A 59 4.80 1.69 12.16
C VAL A 59 5.48 3.02 12.45
N GLY A 60 4.77 3.93 13.12
CA GLY A 60 5.35 5.18 13.62
C GLY A 60 4.66 6.49 13.20
N ILE A 61 3.67 6.47 12.29
CA ILE A 61 2.83 7.65 12.01
C ILE A 61 1.36 7.28 11.88
N ASP A 62 0.51 7.98 12.64
CA ASP A 62 -0.94 8.03 12.43
C ASP A 62 -1.27 8.82 11.15
N LYS A 63 -1.12 8.14 10.00
CA LYS A 63 -1.51 8.64 8.67
C LYS A 63 -2.97 9.15 8.66
N PRO A 64 -3.96 8.46 9.27
CA PRO A 64 -5.32 8.98 9.37
C PRO A 64 -5.38 10.35 10.04
N ALA A 65 -4.73 10.54 11.20
CA ALA A 65 -4.75 11.82 11.92
C ALA A 65 -4.12 12.96 11.10
N ILE A 66 -2.98 12.71 10.44
CA ILE A 66 -2.35 13.72 9.56
C ILE A 66 -3.27 14.06 8.38
N LYS A 67 -3.91 13.05 7.76
CA LYS A 67 -4.86 13.28 6.66
C LYS A 67 -6.09 14.07 7.12
N ALA A 68 -6.59 13.84 8.34
CA ALA A 68 -7.69 14.62 8.92
C ALA A 68 -7.30 16.10 9.07
N ARG A 69 -6.15 16.39 9.70
CA ARG A 69 -5.60 17.76 9.81
C ARG A 69 -5.42 18.43 8.45
N MET A 70 -4.94 17.72 7.44
CA MET A 70 -4.80 18.27 6.09
C MET A 70 -6.14 18.65 5.47
N ARG A 71 -7.21 17.88 5.69
CA ARG A 71 -8.56 18.22 5.20
C ARG A 71 -9.07 19.51 5.83
N GLU A 72 -8.86 19.70 7.13
CA GLU A 72 -9.23 20.95 7.81
C GLU A 72 -8.44 22.16 7.29
N LEU A 73 -7.12 22.02 7.11
CA LEU A 73 -6.29 23.09 6.56
C LEU A 73 -6.67 23.44 5.13
N LYS A 74 -7.12 22.47 4.31
CA LYS A 74 -7.65 22.74 2.97
C LYS A 74 -8.92 23.60 3.04
N LYS A 75 -9.88 23.24 3.90
CA LYS A 75 -11.10 24.04 4.12
C LYS A 75 -10.76 25.48 4.55
N LYS A 76 -9.83 25.64 5.50
CA LYS A 76 -9.37 26.97 5.94
C LYS A 76 -8.68 27.75 4.82
N LYS A 77 -7.94 27.07 3.95
CA LYS A 77 -7.26 27.68 2.79
C LYS A 77 -8.26 28.11 1.74
N ASP A 78 -9.31 27.32 1.49
CA ASP A 78 -10.38 27.68 0.55
C ASP A 78 -11.17 28.90 1.06
N ALA A 79 -11.45 28.96 2.37
CA ALA A 79 -12.05 30.15 2.99
C ALA A 79 -11.15 31.39 2.90
N ALA A 80 -9.83 31.25 3.12
CA ALA A 80 -8.88 32.36 2.97
C ALA A 80 -8.72 32.82 1.51
N LEU A 81 -8.86 31.90 0.54
CA LEU A 81 -8.90 32.21 -0.88
C LEU A 81 -10.13 33.04 -1.23
N ALA A 82 -11.30 32.67 -0.72
CA ALA A 82 -12.54 33.43 -0.91
C ALA A 82 -12.47 34.82 -0.26
N ALA A 83 -11.78 34.95 0.87
CA ALA A 83 -11.54 36.23 1.54
C ALA A 83 -10.40 37.06 0.92
N HIS A 84 -9.78 36.60 -0.17
CA HIS A 84 -8.62 37.23 -0.81
C HIS A 84 -7.42 37.51 0.13
N ASP A 85 -7.32 36.77 1.23
CA ASP A 85 -6.21 36.88 2.18
C ASP A 85 -5.01 36.07 1.69
N ALA A 86 -4.15 36.74 0.92
CA ALA A 86 -2.96 36.16 0.32
C ALA A 86 -1.95 35.68 1.38
N ALA A 87 -1.80 36.41 2.49
CA ALA A 87 -0.85 36.07 3.56
C ALA A 87 -1.26 34.77 4.25
N ARG A 88 -2.55 34.64 4.61
CA ARG A 88 -3.10 33.46 5.25
C ARG A 88 -3.14 32.26 4.31
N THR A 89 -3.47 32.48 3.03
CA THR A 89 -3.42 31.43 2.01
C THR A 89 -2.00 30.87 1.85
N LYS A 90 -0.98 31.74 1.83
CA LYS A 90 0.44 31.32 1.75
C LYS A 90 0.87 30.51 2.97
N SER A 91 0.49 30.95 4.18
CA SER A 91 0.77 30.22 5.41
C SER A 91 0.16 28.82 5.42
N LEU A 92 -1.14 28.71 5.06
CA LEU A 92 -1.86 27.44 5.03
C LEU A 92 -1.29 26.48 3.97
N ARG A 93 -0.92 26.97 2.78
CA ARG A 93 -0.24 26.16 1.75
C ARG A 93 1.08 25.57 2.28
N ARG A 94 1.87 26.34 3.01
CA ARG A 94 3.13 25.88 3.62
C ARG A 94 2.89 24.80 4.68
N GLN A 95 1.85 24.95 5.51
CA GLN A 95 1.49 23.94 6.52
C GLN A 95 1.08 22.61 5.86
N ILE A 96 0.23 22.67 4.81
CA ILE A 96 -0.16 21.49 4.03
C ILE A 96 1.08 20.84 3.38
N HIS A 97 1.98 21.63 2.82
CA HIS A 97 3.21 21.12 2.19
C HIS A 97 4.11 20.40 3.21
N ARG A 98 4.28 20.95 4.41
CA ARG A 98 5.06 20.31 5.49
C ARG A 98 4.48 18.95 5.89
N LEU A 99 3.16 18.86 6.09
CA LEU A 99 2.49 17.60 6.43
C LEU A 99 2.61 16.56 5.31
N ASN A 100 2.48 16.97 4.04
CA ASN A 100 2.72 16.10 2.90
C ASN A 100 4.18 15.61 2.84
N ARG A 101 5.15 16.48 3.12
CA ARG A 101 6.57 16.11 3.17
C ARG A 101 6.83 15.13 4.31
N GLN A 102 6.21 15.30 5.47
CA GLN A 102 6.31 14.37 6.60
C GLN A 102 5.79 12.98 6.20
N ILE A 103 4.60 12.89 5.60
CA ILE A 103 4.07 11.60 5.13
C ILE A 103 5.04 10.95 4.13
N ARG A 104 5.51 11.70 3.12
CA ARG A 104 6.42 11.17 2.09
C ARG A 104 7.77 10.76 2.65
N ALA A 105 8.34 11.54 3.57
CA ALA A 105 9.60 11.21 4.22
C ALA A 105 9.48 9.91 5.02
N HIS A 106 8.37 9.69 5.71
CA HIS A 106 8.14 8.43 6.41
C HIS A 106 7.89 7.26 5.46
N VAL A 107 7.22 7.48 4.33
CA VAL A 107 7.07 6.43 3.31
C VAL A 107 8.43 6.06 2.68
N ALA A 108 9.27 7.04 2.37
CA ALA A 108 10.58 6.82 1.74
C ALA A 108 11.65 6.29 2.71
N ARG A 109 11.47 6.42 4.02
CA ARG A 109 12.41 5.93 5.04
C ARG A 109 12.12 4.48 5.47
N ILE A 110 10.99 3.94 5.02
CA ILE A 110 10.52 2.56 5.29
C ILE A 110 10.64 1.70 4.00
N ALA A 111 11.04 2.31 2.88
CA ALA A 111 11.39 1.64 1.63
C ALA A 111 12.90 1.41 1.55
#